data_AF-A0A0G1K633-F1
#
_entry.id   AF-A0A0G1K633-F1
#
_cell.length_a   1.000
_cell.length_b   1.000
_cell.length_c   1.000
_cell.angle_alpha   90.00
_cell.angle_beta   90.00
_cell.angle_gamma   90.00
#
_symmetry.space_group_name_H-M   'P 1'
#
loop_
_entity.id
_entity.type
_entity.pdbx_description
1 polymer ?
#
loop_
_entity_poly.entity_id
_entity_poly.type
_entity_poly.pdbx_seq_one_letter_code
_entity_poly.pdbx_strand_id
1 'polypeptide(L)'
;MAKISIPQKAVPLWRQVLRSPVTIPQWETNRRDSDVRALMDLDLITLKLDSYPMCTVDLRDTSLRLNKDQLSVLMGLSSCGMCRADFVAWAGLVGVEKPLEVLKSLVELDVVLITTKSGLVHFELR
;
A
#
# COMPACT_ATOMS: atom_id res chain seq x y z
N MET A 1 0.38 15.36 3.28
CA MET A 1 0.67 14.49 4.45
C MET A 1 2.17 14.29 4.56
N ALA A 2 2.69 13.91 5.73
CA ALA A 2 4.10 13.54 5.87
C ALA A 2 4.32 12.18 5.16
N LYS A 3 5.37 12.08 4.35
CA LYS A 3 5.68 10.85 3.61
C LYS A 3 5.98 9.71 4.59
N ILE A 4 5.21 8.64 4.53
CA ILE A 4 5.45 7.45 5.35
C ILE A 4 6.62 6.70 4.72
N SER A 5 7.64 6.37 5.52
CA SER A 5 8.81 5.62 5.04
C SER A 5 8.75 4.20 5.59
N ILE A 6 8.53 3.22 4.72
CA ILE A 6 8.36 1.81 5.12
C ILE A 6 9.65 1.03 4.81
N PRO A 7 10.19 0.26 5.77
CA PRO A 7 11.31 -0.64 5.49
C PRO A 7 10.94 -1.63 4.37
N GLN A 8 11.83 -1.87 3.41
CA GLN A 8 11.54 -2.74 2.25
C GLN A 8 10.98 -4.11 2.64
N LYS A 9 11.48 -4.71 3.73
CA LYS A 9 10.99 -5.99 4.27
C LYS A 9 9.52 -5.97 4.70
N ALA A 10 9.00 -4.80 5.08
CA ALA A 10 7.65 -4.62 5.63
C ALA A 10 6.63 -4.12 4.59
N VAL A 11 7.07 -3.74 3.40
CA VAL A 11 6.19 -3.24 2.33
C VAL A 11 5.12 -4.25 1.91
N PRO A 12 5.40 -5.58 1.80
CA PRO A 12 4.37 -6.55 1.45
C PRO A 12 3.21 -6.57 2.45
N LEU A 13 3.50 -6.63 3.75
CA LEU A 13 2.49 -6.60 4.81
C LEU A 13 1.76 -5.25 4.85
N TRP A 14 2.49 -4.14 4.75
CA TRP A 14 1.92 -2.78 4.71
C TRP A 14 0.84 -2.66 3.63
N ARG A 15 1.13 -3.15 2.42
CA ARG A 15 0.16 -3.18 1.31
C ARG A 15 -1.07 -3.99 1.60
N GLN A 16 -0.93 -5.15 2.21
CA GLN A 16 -2.06 -6.00 2.54
C GLN A 16 -2.95 -5.30 3.57
N VAL A 17 -2.35 -4.74 4.62
CA VAL A 17 -3.05 -4.04 5.71
C VAL A 17 -3.73 -2.76 5.20
N LEU A 18 -3.15 -2.05 4.24
CA LEU A 18 -3.78 -0.91 3.57
C LEU A 18 -5.07 -1.27 2.80
N ARG A 19 -5.21 -2.53 2.35
CA ARG A 19 -6.41 -3.01 1.64
C ARG A 19 -7.47 -3.53 2.60
N SER A 20 -7.06 -4.32 3.58
CA SER A 20 -7.96 -4.95 4.55
C SER A 20 -7.16 -5.43 5.77
N PRO A 21 -7.81 -5.70 6.91
CA PRO A 21 -7.16 -6.40 8.01
C PRO A 21 -6.53 -7.72 7.53
N VAL A 22 -5.39 -8.10 8.10
CA VAL A 22 -4.62 -9.29 7.70
C VAL A 22 -4.47 -10.21 8.90
N THR A 23 -4.90 -11.46 8.75
CA THR A 23 -4.73 -12.48 9.80
C THR A 23 -3.42 -13.21 9.61
N ILE A 24 -2.57 -13.21 10.64
CA ILE A 24 -1.25 -13.83 10.65
C ILE A 24 -1.06 -14.70 11.90
N PRO A 25 -0.11 -15.65 11.89
CA PRO A 25 0.26 -16.39 13.09
C PRO A 25 0.91 -15.50 14.16
N GLN A 26 0.55 -15.71 15.43
CA GLN A 26 1.07 -14.91 16.55
C GLN A 26 2.59 -14.95 16.68
N TRP A 27 3.25 -16.03 16.26
CA TRP A 27 4.72 -16.13 16.34
C TRP A 27 5.44 -15.14 15.40
N GLU A 28 4.79 -14.65 14.33
CA GLU A 28 5.35 -13.60 13.46
C GLU A 28 5.51 -12.27 14.19
N THR A 29 4.62 -11.99 15.15
CA THR A 29 4.69 -10.79 16.00
C THR A 29 5.89 -10.84 16.97
N ASN A 30 6.34 -12.04 17.33
CA ASN A 30 7.40 -12.25 18.30
C ASN A 30 8.81 -12.25 17.68
N ARG A 31 8.94 -12.46 16.37
CA ARG A 31 10.23 -12.41 15.66
C ARG A 31 10.84 -11.01 15.73
N ARG A 32 12.12 -10.91 16.14
CA ARG A 32 12.84 -9.63 16.28
C ARG A 32 12.90 -8.83 14.98
N ASP A 33 13.00 -9.53 13.84
CA ASP A 33 13.12 -8.91 12.53
C ASP A 33 11.87 -8.98 11.65
N SER A 34 10.69 -9.25 12.23
CA SER A 34 9.46 -9.30 11.41
C SER A 34 9.07 -7.93 10.85
N ASP A 35 8.42 -8.00 9.69
CA ASP A 35 7.65 -6.91 9.09
C ASP A 35 6.60 -6.35 10.04
N VAL A 36 5.91 -7.21 10.79
CA VAL A 36 4.92 -6.81 11.81
C VAL A 36 5.55 -5.87 12.84
N ARG A 37 6.67 -6.27 13.45
CA ARG A 37 7.33 -5.45 14.49
C ARG A 37 7.81 -4.12 13.91
N ALA A 38 8.38 -4.14 12.70
CA ALA A 38 8.80 -2.92 12.02
C ALA A 38 7.64 -1.92 11.78
N LEU A 39 6.45 -2.41 11.41
CA LEU A 39 5.27 -1.54 11.23
C LEU A 39 4.66 -1.09 12.56
N MET A 40 4.75 -1.90 13.62
CA MET A 40 4.33 -1.52 14.97
C MET A 40 5.24 -0.44 15.55
N ASP A 41 6.56 -0.54 15.38
CA ASP A 41 7.53 0.44 15.87
C ASP A 41 7.35 1.82 15.19
N LEU A 42 6.80 1.83 13.96
CA LEU A 42 6.42 3.03 13.22
C LEU A 42 5.02 3.57 13.54
N ASP A 43 4.32 2.90 14.46
CA ASP A 43 2.97 3.23 14.89
C ASP A 43 1.89 3.20 13.78
N LEU A 44 2.07 2.34 12.78
CA LEU A 44 1.18 2.27 11.61
C LEU A 44 0.07 1.23 11.76
N ILE A 45 0.30 0.21 12.58
CA ILE A 45 -0.59 -0.93 12.74
C ILE A 45 -0.91 -1.23 14.20
N THR A 46 -2.00 -1.96 14.41
CA THR A 46 -2.42 -2.51 15.69
C THR A 46 -2.61 -4.02 15.55
N LEU A 47 -2.43 -4.74 16.67
CA LEU A 47 -2.66 -6.17 16.74
C LEU A 47 -3.91 -6.44 17.57
N LYS A 48 -4.81 -7.27 17.04
CA LYS A 48 -5.96 -7.84 17.75
C LYS A 48 -5.72 -9.33 17.94
N LEU A 49 -5.75 -9.76 19.20
CA LEU A 49 -5.68 -11.17 19.54
C LEU A 49 -7.07 -11.78 19.31
N ASP A 50 -7.19 -12.61 18.27
CA ASP A 50 -8.44 -13.29 17.96
C ASP A 50 -8.49 -14.65 18.67
N SER A 51 -8.03 -15.70 17.99
CA SER A 51 -8.02 -17.07 18.47
C SER A 51 -6.62 -17.67 18.28
N TYR A 52 -6.08 -18.30 19.32
CA TYR A 52 -4.75 -18.92 19.26
C TYR A 52 -4.74 -20.04 18.18
N PRO A 53 -3.75 -20.09 17.28
CA PRO A 53 -2.47 -19.36 17.29
C PRO A 53 -2.42 -18.14 16.34
N MET A 54 -3.54 -17.50 16.04
CA MET A 54 -3.66 -16.39 15.08
C MET A 54 -3.90 -15.03 15.76
N CYS A 55 -3.55 -13.95 15.05
CA CYS A 55 -3.89 -12.58 15.39
C CYS A 55 -4.18 -11.79 14.12
N THR A 56 -5.02 -10.77 14.24
CA THR A 56 -5.31 -9.83 13.15
C THR A 56 -4.47 -8.57 13.28
N VAL A 57 -3.74 -8.26 12.22
CA VAL A 57 -3.06 -7.00 12.01
C VAL A 57 -4.02 -6.05 11.31
N ASP A 58 -4.19 -4.85 11.85
CA ASP A 58 -4.99 -3.80 11.22
C ASP A 58 -4.31 -2.45 11.28
N LEU A 59 -4.76 -1.49 10.48
CA LEU A 59 -4.25 -0.11 10.53
C LEU A 59 -4.57 0.51 11.90
N ARG A 60 -3.61 1.26 12.44
CA ARG A 60 -3.87 2.11 13.61
C ARG A 60 -4.80 3.26 13.26
N ASP A 61 -4.56 3.90 12.13
CA ASP A 61 -5.44 4.90 11.53
C ASP A 61 -6.16 4.32 10.32
N THR A 62 -7.44 4.00 10.47
CA THR A 62 -8.26 3.42 9.41
C THR A 62 -8.55 4.40 8.27
N SER A 63 -8.29 5.70 8.44
CA SER A 63 -8.39 6.68 7.34
C SER A 63 -7.32 6.48 6.25
N LEU A 64 -6.24 5.77 6.58
CA LEU A 64 -5.21 5.36 5.62
C LEU A 64 -5.67 4.20 4.72
N ARG A 65 -6.84 3.60 5.00
CA ARG A 65 -7.37 2.49 4.19
C ARG A 65 -7.60 2.95 2.76
N LEU A 66 -7.19 2.10 1.82
CA LEU A 66 -7.37 2.39 0.41
C LEU A 66 -8.85 2.36 0.02
N ASN A 67 -9.30 3.42 -0.63
CA ASN A 67 -10.62 3.49 -1.22
C ASN A 67 -10.70 2.71 -2.55
N LYS A 68 -11.90 2.60 -3.11
CA LYS A 68 -12.17 1.88 -4.36
C LYS A 68 -11.30 2.35 -5.53
N ASP A 69 -11.07 3.66 -5.64
CA ASP A 69 -10.30 4.25 -6.72
C ASP A 69 -8.80 3.95 -6.57
N GLN A 70 -8.28 4.07 -5.36
CA GLN A 70 -6.90 3.69 -5.01
C GLN A 70 -6.65 2.20 -5.30
N LEU A 71 -7.58 1.32 -4.92
CA LEU A 71 -7.49 -0.12 -5.22
C LEU A 71 -7.50 -0.37 -6.74
N SER A 72 -8.37 0.32 -7.47
CA SER A 72 -8.47 0.19 -8.93
C SER A 72 -7.16 0.60 -9.60
N VAL A 73 -6.58 1.74 -9.20
CA VAL A 73 -5.27 2.22 -9.68
C VAL A 73 -4.17 1.21 -9.38
N LEU A 74 -4.13 0.62 -8.18
CA LEU A 74 -3.14 -0.40 -7.85
C LEU A 74 -3.26 -1.67 -8.72
N MET A 75 -4.48 -2.12 -9.02
CA MET A 75 -4.69 -3.27 -9.91
C MET A 75 -4.25 -2.93 -11.35
N GLY A 76 -4.58 -1.74 -11.84
CA GLY A 76 -4.13 -1.26 -13.14
C GLY A 76 -2.62 -1.25 -13.27
N LEU A 77 -1.92 -0.65 -12.30
CA LEU A 77 -0.45 -0.57 -12.27
C LEU A 77 0.24 -1.93 -12.06
N SER A 78 -0.42 -2.88 -11.40
CA SER A 78 0.12 -4.26 -11.24
C SER A 78 0.17 -5.03 -12.55
N SER A 79 -0.70 -4.68 -13.50
CA SER A 79 -0.84 -5.40 -14.76
C SER A 79 0.18 -4.93 -15.80
N CYS A 80 0.52 -3.65 -15.80
CA CYS A 80 1.57 -3.07 -16.63
C CYS A 80 2.04 -1.72 -16.07
N GLY A 81 3.34 -1.45 -16.13
CA GLY A 81 3.86 -0.11 -15.89
C GLY A 81 3.36 0.84 -16.98
N MET A 82 2.56 1.85 -16.61
CA MET A 82 1.96 2.79 -17.55
C MET A 82 2.72 4.11 -17.59
N CYS A 83 2.73 4.78 -18.75
CA CYS A 83 3.13 6.17 -18.82
C CYS A 83 1.99 7.10 -18.33
N ARG A 84 2.28 8.38 -18.08
CA ARG A 84 1.27 9.36 -17.63
C ARG A 84 0.05 9.45 -18.55
N ALA A 85 0.25 9.46 -19.86
CA ALA A 85 -0.86 9.61 -20.82
C ALA A 85 -1.77 8.38 -20.81
N ASP A 86 -1.17 7.19 -20.88
CA ASP A 86 -1.89 5.91 -20.86
C ASP A 86 -2.64 5.71 -19.54
N PHE A 87 -2.02 6.09 -18.41
CA PHE A 87 -2.63 6.02 -17.10
C PHE A 87 -3.90 6.88 -17.00
N VAL A 88 -3.84 8.13 -17.46
CA VAL A 88 -5.01 9.03 -17.42
C VAL A 88 -6.12 8.53 -18.36
N ALA A 89 -5.77 8.02 -19.54
CA ALA A 89 -6.74 7.46 -20.47
C ALA A 89 -7.42 6.20 -19.90
N TRP A 90 -6.64 5.26 -19.37
CA TRP A 90 -7.15 4.05 -18.72
C TRP A 90 -8.04 4.38 -17.51
N ALA A 91 -7.62 5.32 -16.66
CA ALA A 91 -8.39 5.73 -15.50
C ALA A 91 -9.76 6.30 -15.88
N GLY A 92 -9.84 7.06 -16.98
CA GLY A 92 -11.10 7.55 -17.52
C GLY A 92 -12.03 6.41 -17.97
N LEU A 93 -11.50 5.34 -18.56
CA LEU A 93 -12.29 4.17 -18.97
C LEU A 93 -12.85 3.39 -17.78
N VAL A 94 -12.11 3.33 -16.67
CA VAL A 94 -12.50 2.59 -15.45
C VAL A 94 -13.34 3.46 -14.50
N GLY A 95 -13.49 4.75 -14.80
CA GLY A 95 -14.29 5.68 -14.00
C GLY A 95 -13.61 6.14 -12.71
N VAL A 96 -12.27 6.17 -12.67
CA VAL A 96 -11.51 6.69 -11.53
C VAL A 96 -11.56 8.22 -11.56
N GLU A 97 -12.10 8.83 -10.52
CA GLU A 97 -12.12 10.28 -10.40
C GLU A 97 -10.73 10.80 -10.02
N LYS A 98 -10.28 11.88 -10.70
CA LYS A 98 -9.01 12.56 -10.43
C LYS A 98 -7.81 11.62 -10.26
N PRO A 99 -7.45 10.82 -11.28
CA PRO A 99 -6.49 9.72 -11.15
C PRO A 99 -5.09 10.16 -10.70
N LEU A 100 -4.67 11.38 -11.02
CA LEU A 100 -3.37 11.92 -10.58
C LEU A 100 -3.34 12.26 -9.09
N GLU A 101 -4.47 12.68 -8.49
CA GLU A 101 -4.58 12.90 -7.05
C GLU A 101 -4.54 11.55 -6.31
N VAL A 102 -5.27 10.55 -6.84
CA VAL A 102 -5.25 9.17 -6.35
C VAL A 102 -3.82 8.60 -6.39
N LEU A 103 -3.14 8.74 -7.52
CA LEU A 103 -1.76 8.30 -7.67
C LEU A 103 -0.80 8.99 -6.70
N LYS A 104 -0.94 10.31 -6.52
CA LYS A 104 -0.14 11.07 -5.54
C LYS A 104 -0.33 10.53 -4.13
N SER A 105 -1.57 10.23 -3.73
CA SER A 105 -1.86 9.66 -2.42
C SER A 105 -1.18 8.29 -2.22
N LEU A 106 -1.14 7.44 -3.25
CA LEU A 106 -0.47 6.14 -3.21
C LEU A 106 1.06 6.25 -3.12
N VAL A 107 1.64 7.30 -3.69
CA VAL A 107 3.08 7.61 -3.57
C VAL A 107 3.39 8.15 -2.17
N GLU A 108 2.52 8.96 -1.58
CA GLU A 108 2.65 9.45 -0.20
C GLU A 108 2.59 8.30 0.83
N LEU A 109 1.84 7.25 0.51
CA LEU A 109 1.73 6.01 1.30
C LEU A 109 2.84 4.97 0.99
N ASP A 110 3.82 5.32 0.14
CA ASP A 110 4.93 4.46 -0.28
C ASP A 110 4.50 3.14 -0.96
N VAL A 111 3.32 3.12 -1.59
CA VAL A 111 2.76 1.94 -2.28
C VAL A 111 3.23 1.90 -3.74
N VAL A 112 3.37 3.08 -4.35
CA VAL A 112 3.75 3.27 -5.76
C VAL A 112 5.04 4.10 -5.82
N LEU A 113 5.99 3.65 -6.64
CA LEU A 113 7.17 4.41 -7.04
C LEU A 113 6.89 5.08 -8.38
N ILE A 114 7.31 6.34 -8.49
CA ILE A 114 7.40 7.03 -9.78
C ILE A 114 8.86 6.94 -10.23
N THR A 115 9.11 6.33 -11.39
CA THR A 115 10.42 6.33 -12.02
C THR A 115 10.40 7.20 -13.28
N THR A 116 11.53 7.81 -13.61
CA THR A 116 11.71 8.46 -14.90
C THR A 116 12.76 7.67 -15.68
N LYS A 117 12.34 7.06 -16.79
CA LYS A 117 13.26 6.40 -17.74
C LYS A 117 13.11 7.11 -19.08
N SER A 118 14.22 7.53 -19.66
CA SER A 118 14.23 8.13 -21.00
C SER A 118 13.34 9.38 -21.16
N GLY A 119 13.14 10.15 -20.09
CA GLY A 119 12.25 11.33 -20.08
C GLY A 119 10.76 11.01 -19.93
N LEU A 120 10.38 9.73 -19.79
CA LEU A 120 9.01 9.28 -19.56
C LEU A 120 8.80 8.92 -18.08
N VAL A 121 7.66 9.35 -17.55
CA VAL A 121 7.23 9.03 -16.18
C VAL A 121 6.54 7.66 -16.19
N HIS A 122 7.13 6.70 -15.49
CA HIS A 122 6.59 5.36 -15.28
C HIS A 122 6.14 5.19 -13.82
N PHE A 123 5.04 4.47 -13.64
CA PHE A 123 4.50 4.14 -12.33
C PHE A 123 4.71 2.66 -12.06
N GLU A 124 5.38 2.34 -10.96
CA GLU A 124 5.69 0.97 -10.56
C GLU A 124 5.16 0.73 -9.14
N LEU A 125 4.66 -0.47 -8.90
CA LEU A 125 4.39 -0.91 -7.54
C LEU A 125 5.73 -1.18 -6.84
N ARG A 126 5.99 -0.53 -5.69
CA ARG A 126 7.08 -0.91 -4.75
C ARG A 126 6.85 -2.24 -4.02
#